data_AF-A0AAW2U4B6-F1
#
_entry.id   AF-A0AAW2U4B6-F1
#
_cell.length_a   1.000
_cell.length_b   1.000
_cell.length_c   1.000
_cell.angle_alpha   90.00
_cell.angle_beta   90.00
_cell.angle_gamma   90.00
#
_symmetry.space_group_name_H-M   'P 1'
#
loop_
_entity.id
_entity.type
_entity.pdbx_description
1 polymer ?
#
loop_
_entity_poly.entity_id
_entity_poly.type
_entity_poly.pdbx_seq_one_letter_code
_entity_poly.pdbx_strand_id
1 'polypeptide(L)'
;MMLIKFRLILASKSFWHHLRRLGLHENEENHPDFANTKLALEALVHKRYLQKEKVSGPEGSSVYYELAERALDGTINDRIKEYVSQIVQKDGISLDAD
;
A
#
# COMPACT_ATOMS: atom_id res chain seq x y z
N MET A 1 -7.13 -26.23 5.14
CA MET A 1 -7.48 -25.78 3.78
C MET A 1 -6.87 -24.38 3.60
N MET A 2 -5.90 -24.24 2.71
CA MET A 2 -5.14 -22.99 2.48
C MET A 2 -6.10 -21.85 2.10
N LEU A 3 -6.27 -20.87 2.99
CA LEU A 3 -6.76 -19.56 2.60
C LEU A 3 -5.74 -18.99 1.62
N ILE A 4 -6.12 -18.92 0.35
CA ILE A 4 -5.48 -18.08 -0.66
C ILE A 4 -5.74 -16.64 -0.20
N LYS A 5 -4.99 -16.20 0.82
CA LYS A 5 -4.91 -14.80 1.22
C LYS A 5 -4.25 -14.09 0.04
N PHE A 6 -4.94 -13.09 -0.50
CA PHE A 6 -4.38 -12.06 -1.36
C PHE A 6 -3.22 -11.37 -0.62
N ARG A 7 -2.07 -12.04 -0.58
CA ARG A 7 -0.85 -11.55 0.05
C ARG A 7 -0.24 -10.58 -0.95
N LEU A 8 -0.69 -9.32 -0.89
CA LEU A 8 -0.12 -8.26 -1.72
C LEU A 8 1.27 -7.94 -1.17
N ILE A 9 2.27 -8.69 -1.65
CA ILE A 9 3.68 -8.47 -1.33
C ILE A 9 4.27 -7.65 -2.47
N LEU A 10 4.76 -6.46 -2.17
CA LEU A 10 5.42 -5.61 -3.14
C LEU A 10 6.90 -5.45 -2.76
N ALA A 11 7.79 -5.73 -3.71
CA ALA A 11 9.20 -5.40 -3.54
C ALA A 11 9.34 -3.88 -3.35
N SER A 12 10.24 -3.44 -2.47
CA SER A 12 10.43 -2.03 -2.10
C SER A 12 10.61 -1.10 -3.31
N LYS A 13 11.37 -1.56 -4.32
CA LYS A 13 11.56 -0.80 -5.58
C LYS A 13 10.24 -0.60 -6.34
N SER A 14 9.43 -1.65 -6.47
CA SER A 14 8.11 -1.59 -7.12
C SER A 14 7.09 -0.79 -6.30
N PHE A 15 7.15 -0.90 -4.97
CA PHE A 15 6.32 -0.14 -4.06
C PHE A 15 6.54 1.37 -4.21
N TRP A 16 7.78 1.84 -4.09
CA TRP A 16 8.12 3.25 -4.30
C TRP A 16 7.93 3.73 -5.74
N HIS A 17 8.02 2.83 -6.72
CA HIS A 17 7.69 3.17 -8.10
C HIS A 17 6.19 3.50 -8.24
N HIS A 18 5.29 2.68 -7.66
CA HIS A 18 3.86 2.96 -7.67
C HIS A 18 3.50 4.21 -6.86
N LEU A 19 4.10 4.41 -5.68
CA LEU A 19 3.88 5.62 -4.88
C LEU A 19 4.30 6.89 -5.64
N ARG A 20 5.44 6.87 -6.35
CA ARG A 20 5.85 8.01 -7.19
C ARG A 20 4.86 8.33 -8.30
N ARG A 21 4.20 7.31 -8.88
CA ARG A 21 3.13 7.53 -9.87
C ARG A 21 1.88 8.19 -9.28
N LEU A 22 1.70 8.10 -7.96
CA LEU A 22 0.66 8.80 -7.20
C LEU A 22 1.14 10.18 -6.67
N GLY A 23 2.37 10.60 -7.01
CA GLY A 23 2.96 11.86 -6.54
C GLY A 23 3.71 11.76 -5.21
N LEU A 24 3.89 10.55 -4.65
CA LEU A 24 4.55 10.34 -3.37
C LEU A 24 6.01 9.91 -3.56
N HIS A 25 6.95 10.76 -3.14
CA HIS A 25 8.38 10.49 -3.27
C HIS A 25 9.03 10.14 -1.93
N GLU A 26 9.96 9.18 -1.92
CA GLU A 26 10.65 8.74 -0.68
C GLU A 26 11.41 9.88 0.02
N ASN A 27 11.98 10.82 -0.73
CA ASN A 27 12.77 11.93 -0.19
C ASN A 27 11.95 13.22 -0.02
N GLU A 28 10.63 13.13 -0.10
CA GLU A 28 9.76 14.28 0.04
C GLU A 28 9.50 14.56 1.51
N GLU A 29 9.91 15.74 1.95
CA GLU A 29 9.83 16.15 3.36
C GLU A 29 8.64 17.06 3.65
N ASN A 30 8.02 17.64 2.61
CA ASN A 30 6.99 18.67 2.71
C ASN A 30 5.75 18.36 1.85
N HIS A 31 5.35 17.09 1.73
CA HIS A 31 4.12 16.73 1.02
C HIS A 31 2.91 17.38 1.73
N PRO A 32 1.98 18.05 1.02
CA PRO A 32 0.88 18.78 1.63
C PRO A 32 0.02 17.93 2.59
N ASP A 33 -0.22 16.66 2.24
CA ASP A 33 -1.06 15.76 3.05
C ASP A 33 -0.28 14.83 4.00
N PHE A 34 1.00 14.54 3.71
CA PHE A 34 1.78 13.50 4.40
C PHE A 34 3.07 14.03 5.04
N ALA A 35 3.37 15.32 4.87
CA ALA A 35 4.62 15.95 5.25
C ALA A 35 5.83 15.12 4.77
N ASN A 36 6.57 14.50 5.69
CA ASN A 36 7.66 13.60 5.34
C ASN A 36 7.12 12.21 4.98
N THR A 37 7.10 11.92 3.69
CA THR A 37 6.53 10.69 3.11
C THR A 37 7.22 9.42 3.64
N LYS A 38 8.54 9.48 3.89
CA LYS A 38 9.27 8.35 4.48
C LYS A 38 8.87 8.07 5.91
N LEU A 39 8.74 9.12 6.73
CA LEU A 39 8.28 8.98 8.11
C LEU A 39 6.83 8.51 8.18
N ALA A 40 5.97 8.97 7.27
CA ALA A 40 4.60 8.47 7.15
C ALA A 40 4.57 6.96 6.84
N LEU A 41 5.42 6.49 5.93
CA LEU A 41 5.53 5.06 5.64
C LEU A 41 6.04 4.26 6.85
N GLU A 42 7.11 4.72 7.51
CA GLU A 42 7.64 4.06 8.71
C GLU A 42 6.61 4.06 9.85
N ALA A 43 5.76 5.08 9.95
CA ALA A 43 4.64 5.10 10.89
C ALA A 43 3.58 4.03 10.58
N LEU A 44 3.31 3.72 9.30
CA LEU A 44 2.42 2.61 8.92
C LEU A 44 3.00 1.25 9.31
N VAL A 45 4.33 1.10 9.19
CA VAL A 45 5.03 -0.12 9.65
C VAL A 45 4.94 -0.24 11.17
N HIS A 46 5.26 0.84 11.89
CA HIS A 46 5.23 0.87 13.35
C HIS A 46 3.82 0.59 13.91
N LYS A 47 2.77 1.15 13.27
CA LYS A 47 1.37 0.93 13.64
C LYS A 47 0.81 -0.41 13.16
N ARG A 48 1.62 -1.30 12.56
CA ARG A 48 1.22 -2.64 12.11
C ARG A 48 0.15 -2.63 11.02
N TYR A 49 0.11 -1.58 10.21
CA TYR A 49 -0.66 -1.57 8.95
C TYR A 49 0.15 -2.17 7.80
N LEU A 50 1.46 -1.92 7.81
CA LEU A 50 2.42 -2.58 6.93
C LEU A 50 3.43 -3.39 7.75
N GLN A 51 4.01 -4.41 7.13
CA GLN A 51 5.20 -5.08 7.60
C GLN A 51 6.29 -5.00 6.54
N LYS A 52 7.53 -4.92 7.01
CA LYS A 52 8.73 -4.85 6.18
C LYS A 52 9.50 -6.15 6.36
N GLU A 53 9.56 -6.96 5.32
CA GLU A 53 10.26 -8.23 5.32
C GLU A 53 11.57 -8.09 4.55
N LYS A 54 12.71 -8.35 5.22
CA LYS A 54 14.02 -8.39 4.57
C LYS A 54 14.36 -9.83 4.26
N VAL A 55 14.40 -10.16 2.97
CA VAL A 55 14.78 -11.48 2.47
C VAL A 55 16.22 -11.41 1.99
N SER A 56 17.12 -12.13 2.65
CA SER A 56 18.51 -12.25 2.24
C SER A 56 18.65 -13.47 1.32
N GLY A 57 19.01 -13.24 0.06
CA GLY A 57 19.26 -14.27 -0.93
C GLY A 57 20.71 -14.24 -1.45
N PRO A 58 21.06 -15.18 -2.34
CA PRO A 58 22.39 -15.25 -2.95
C PRO A 58 22.75 -13.99 -3.77
N GLU A 59 21.74 -13.26 -4.27
CA GLU A 59 21.92 -12.00 -5.02
C GLU A 59 21.93 -10.75 -4.11
N GLY A 60 21.93 -10.93 -2.79
CA GLY A 60 21.86 -9.84 -1.81
C GLY A 60 20.52 -9.77 -1.08
N SER A 61 20.34 -8.71 -0.28
CA SER A 61 19.11 -8.54 0.51
C SER A 61 18.07 -7.69 -0.21
N SER A 62 16.86 -8.23 -0.35
CA SER A 62 15.69 -7.53 -0.86
C SER A 62 14.72 -7.21 0.27
N VAL A 63 14.05 -6.06 0.17
CA VAL A 63 13.03 -5.62 1.12
C VAL A 63 11.68 -5.68 0.45
N TYR A 64 10.70 -6.24 1.13
CA TYR A 64 9.32 -6.35 0.70
C TYR A 64 8.40 -5.66 1.71
N TYR A 65 7.36 -5.01 1.21
CA TYR A 65 6.27 -4.46 2.01
C TYR A 65 5.01 -5.26 1.78
N GLU A 66 4.29 -5.50 2.86
CA GLU A 66 3.05 -6.27 2.87
C GLU A 66 2.08 -5.71 3.90
N LEU A 67 0.77 -5.96 3.72
CA LEU A 67 -0.24 -5.69 4.74
C LEU A 67 0.06 -6.48 6.02
N ALA A 68 0.02 -5.79 7.15
CA ALA A 68 0.14 -6.37 8.48
C ALA A 68 -1.23 -6.50 9.16
N GLU A 69 -1.24 -7.09 10.35
CA GLU A 69 -2.43 -7.46 11.12
C GLU A 69 -3.51 -6.38 11.18
N ARG A 70 -3.16 -5.10 11.43
CA ARG A 70 -4.18 -4.04 11.54
C ARG A 70 -4.81 -3.66 10.20
N ALA A 71 -4.10 -3.84 9.09
CA ALA A 71 -4.70 -3.66 7.77
C ALA A 71 -5.58 -4.86 7.35
N LEU A 72 -5.38 -6.01 8.01
CA LEU A 72 -6.19 -7.22 7.84
C LEU A 72 -7.34 -7.32 8.86
N ASP A 73 -7.40 -6.42 9.85
CA ASP A 73 -8.55 -6.28 10.74
C ASP A 73 -9.81 -6.05 9.92
N GLY A 74 -10.91 -6.73 10.26
CA GLY A 74 -12.13 -6.72 9.46
C GLY A 74 -12.65 -5.32 9.19
N THR A 75 -12.65 -4.43 10.20
CA THR A 75 -13.17 -3.06 10.06
C THR A 75 -12.33 -2.24 9.09
N ILE A 76 -11.01 -2.33 9.19
CA ILE A 76 -10.09 -1.59 8.32
C ILE A 76 -10.12 -2.18 6.91
N ASN A 77 -10.11 -3.51 6.80
CA ASN A 77 -10.12 -4.21 5.53
C ASN A 77 -11.37 -3.90 4.72
N ASP A 78 -12.54 -3.90 5.38
CA ASP A 78 -13.81 -3.58 4.74
C ASP A 78 -13.84 -2.12 4.29
N ARG A 79 -13.33 -1.18 5.10
CA ARG A 79 -13.20 0.23 4.69
C ARG A 79 -12.29 0.43 3.48
N ILE A 80 -11.16 -0.29 3.42
CA ILE A 80 -10.26 -0.22 2.26
C ILE A 80 -10.97 -0.74 1.00
N LYS A 81 -11.67 -1.88 1.10
CA LYS A 81 -12.44 -2.45 -0.01
C LYS A 81 -13.56 -1.52 -0.46
N GLU A 82 -14.29 -0.94 0.48
CA GLU A 82 -15.36 0.01 0.21
C GLU A 82 -14.84 1.23 -0.52
N TYR A 83 -13.72 1.82 -0.05
CA TYR A 83 -13.09 2.96 -0.72
C TYR A 83 -12.67 2.64 -2.16
N VAL A 84 -12.05 1.47 -2.38
CA VAL A 84 -11.71 1.01 -3.74
C VAL A 84 -12.97 0.82 -4.58
N SER A 85 -14.02 0.24 -4.01
CA SER A 85 -15.30 0.05 -4.71
C SER A 85 -15.94 1.38 -5.11
N GLN A 86 -15.91 2.39 -4.24
CA GLN A 86 -16.42 3.73 -4.54
C GLN A 86 -15.65 4.39 -5.69
N ILE A 87 -14.32 4.24 -5.76
CA ILE A 87 -13.53 4.76 -6.89
C ILE A 87 -13.93 4.06 -8.19
N VAL A 88 -13.99 2.73 -8.19
CA VAL A 88 -14.35 1.96 -9.40
C VAL A 88 -15.77 2.28 -9.86
N GLN A 89 -16.72 2.44 -8.94
CA GLN A 89 -18.10 2.80 -9.28
C GLN A 89 -18.21 4.24 -9.78
N LYS A 90 -17.45 5.17 -9.20
CA LYS A 90 -17.42 6.57 -9.65
C LYS A 90 -16.92 6.68 -11.10
N ASP A 91 -15.93 5.87 -11.47
CA ASP A 91 -15.41 5.83 -12.84
C ASP A 91 -16.27 4.98 -13.80
N GLY A 92 -17.14 4.10 -13.27
CA GLY A 92 -18.08 3.27 -14.04
C GLY A 92 -19.37 3.98 -14.49
N ILE A 93 -19.64 5.19 -14.01
CA ILE A 93 -20.87 5.95 -14.35
C ILE A 93 -20.69 6.81 -15.63
N SER A 94 -19.52 6.78 -16.28
CA SER A 94 -19.23 7.63 -17.45
C SER A 94 -19.17 6.92 -18.80
N LEU A 95 -19.87 5.79 -18.97
CA LEU A 95 -19.91 5.07 -20.26
C LEU A 95 -21.32 4.66 -20.73
N ASP A 96 -22.37 5.39 -20.38
CA ASP A 96 -23.70 5.26 -21.03
C ASP A 96 -24.50 6.56 -20.91
N ALA A 97 -24.06 7.63 -21.58
CA ALA A 97 -24.88 8.81 -21.86
C ALA A 97 -24.28 9.63 -23.02
N ASP A 98 -24.48 9.13 -24.24
CA ASP A 98 -24.89 9.84 -25.48
C ASP A 98 -24.47 9.04 -26.72
#